data_AF-A0A1J8QA97-F1
#
_entry.id   AF-A0A1J8QA97-F1
#
_cell.length_a   1.000
_cell.length_b   1.000
_cell.length_c   1.000
_cell.angle_alpha   90.00
_cell.angle_beta   90.00
_cell.angle_gamma   90.00
#
_symmetry.space_group_name_H-M   'P 1'
#
loop_
_entity.id
_entity.type
_entity.pdbx_description
1 polymer ?
#
loop_
_entity_poly.entity_id
_entity_poly.type
_entity_poly.pdbx_seq_one_letter_code
_entity_poly.pdbx_strand_id
1 'polypeptide(L)'
;MTAPAVQAPAGMLTSVPSSRMENSVAAGMLKRSMLMSASPEAGEPTLKRPRHRRGLIWSPTDATFSPTAHSSEYAPPVPSPPLHELVGSDTARTVAAHPGLLHVVTPIDIDRFEQLLEDHPNPAFMQSVCKALREGFWPWADILDPSYPSINDNSMLTCTKTDTQLQFLDAQIQEEVCAGRLSESFGTQLLPGMYSVPIHAVPKPRSDKLRLVVDHSAGDYSLNSMIATDAIKGTKLDGLHSLRASLLHFRRQHPHEKLVMFKSDVSLAFRRLPMHPLWQVKQIISFNGQCHVDHNNNFGGHGSPKVWISFMSLVAWVALRHQLIDDLKTYMDNSFFFELADRLLFYEPYQIFYPAKQTRLLQLWDEIRLPHDKAKQEFGCPL
;
A
#
# COMPACT_ATOMS: atom_id res chain seq x y z
N MET A 1 5.80 72.42 -28.78
CA MET A 1 7.17 71.97 -28.46
C MET A 1 7.14 70.46 -28.39
N THR A 2 8.02 69.83 -29.21
CA THR A 2 8.50 68.43 -29.19
C THR A 2 7.44 67.31 -29.07
N ALA A 3 6.98 66.69 -30.17
CA ALA A 3 7.65 65.76 -31.11
C ALA A 3 7.52 64.27 -30.71
N PRO A 4 7.42 63.35 -31.70
CA PRO A 4 6.69 62.09 -31.60
C PRO A 4 7.57 60.82 -31.68
N ALA A 5 6.89 59.67 -31.73
CA ALA A 5 7.38 58.31 -31.93
C ALA A 5 8.15 58.07 -33.25
N VAL A 6 8.87 56.93 -33.36
CA VAL A 6 8.71 55.87 -34.40
C VAL A 6 9.89 54.84 -34.40
N GLN A 7 9.49 53.55 -34.44
CA GLN A 7 10.03 52.30 -35.03
C GLN A 7 11.54 51.93 -35.19
N ALA A 8 11.77 50.62 -35.03
CA ALA A 8 12.90 49.73 -35.39
C ALA A 8 13.17 49.68 -36.93
N PRO A 9 14.10 48.88 -37.56
CA PRO A 9 14.75 47.60 -37.12
C PRO A 9 16.18 47.24 -37.67
N ALA A 10 16.63 46.00 -37.38
CA ALA A 10 17.45 45.03 -38.15
C ALA A 10 18.88 45.36 -38.69
N GLY A 11 19.80 44.38 -38.56
CA GLY A 11 20.98 44.26 -39.45
C GLY A 11 22.18 43.49 -38.87
N MET A 12 22.70 42.53 -39.61
CA MET A 12 23.63 41.46 -39.22
C MET A 12 24.99 41.63 -39.95
N LEU A 13 26.04 40.97 -39.42
CA LEU A 13 27.25 40.42 -40.11
C LEU A 13 28.60 41.20 -40.18
N THR A 14 29.59 40.55 -39.54
CA THR A 14 30.96 40.18 -40.00
C THR A 14 32.04 41.24 -40.27
N SER A 15 33.17 41.12 -39.56
CA SER A 15 34.48 40.74 -40.13
C SER A 15 35.61 40.64 -39.07
N VAL A 16 36.52 39.71 -39.32
CA VAL A 16 37.82 39.33 -38.71
C VAL A 16 38.83 39.36 -39.91
N PRO A 17 40.19 39.42 -39.85
CA PRO A 17 41.17 38.97 -38.82
C PRO A 17 42.44 39.84 -38.63
N SER A 18 43.39 39.27 -37.84
CA SER A 18 44.87 39.27 -38.05
C SER A 18 45.62 40.06 -36.97
N SER A 19 46.75 39.65 -36.37
CA SER A 19 47.58 38.44 -36.30
C SER A 19 48.71 38.73 -35.29
N ARG A 20 49.20 37.72 -34.55
CA ARG A 20 50.63 37.32 -34.49
C ARG A 20 50.92 36.37 -33.31
N MET A 21 51.60 35.28 -33.65
CA MET A 21 52.17 34.22 -32.82
C MET A 21 53.49 34.63 -32.16
N GLU A 22 53.87 33.89 -31.11
CA GLU A 22 55.13 33.11 -30.92
C GLU A 22 55.50 33.07 -29.41
N ASN A 23 55.24 31.96 -28.71
CA ASN A 23 56.10 30.78 -28.48
C ASN A 23 57.40 31.05 -27.68
N SER A 24 57.54 30.43 -26.50
CA SER A 24 58.66 29.50 -26.18
C SER A 24 58.66 29.04 -24.71
N VAL A 25 59.12 27.81 -24.53
CA VAL A 25 59.18 26.92 -23.38
C VAL A 25 60.54 27.03 -22.67
N ALA A 26 60.64 26.86 -21.34
CA ALA A 26 61.71 26.06 -20.69
C ALA A 26 61.58 25.92 -19.16
N ALA A 27 62.02 24.74 -18.70
CA ALA A 27 61.98 24.12 -17.38
C ALA A 27 62.85 24.72 -16.24
N GLY A 28 62.47 24.39 -14.99
CA GLY A 28 63.38 23.75 -14.03
C GLY A 28 63.65 24.46 -12.68
N MET A 29 63.18 23.88 -11.57
CA MET A 29 63.97 23.41 -10.40
C MET A 29 63.14 23.27 -9.10
N LEU A 30 63.34 22.12 -8.44
CA LEU A 30 62.75 21.71 -7.15
C LEU A 30 63.18 22.59 -5.97
N LYS A 31 62.28 22.75 -4.98
CA LYS A 31 62.62 22.72 -3.54
C LYS A 31 61.51 22.10 -2.68
N ARG A 32 61.88 20.95 -2.08
CA ARG A 32 61.39 20.23 -0.89
C ARG A 32 60.19 20.75 -0.07
N SER A 33 59.24 19.82 0.12
CA SER A 33 58.69 19.34 1.41
C SER A 33 57.78 20.26 2.25
N MET A 34 56.48 19.94 2.23
CA MET A 34 55.72 19.70 3.46
C MET A 34 54.62 18.66 3.17
N LEU A 35 54.60 17.58 3.96
CA LEU A 35 53.46 16.66 4.04
C LEU A 35 52.21 17.47 4.41
N MET A 36 51.22 17.49 3.53
CA MET A 36 49.83 17.75 3.91
C MET A 36 49.10 16.41 3.85
N SER A 37 48.61 16.01 5.01
CA SER A 37 47.68 14.89 5.21
C SER A 37 46.60 14.86 4.13
N ALA A 38 46.45 13.73 3.45
CA ALA A 38 45.34 13.50 2.54
C ALA A 38 44.03 13.58 3.33
N SER A 39 43.15 14.51 2.95
CA SER A 39 41.77 14.60 3.44
C SER A 39 41.00 13.32 3.09
N PRO A 40 40.25 12.72 4.02
CA PRO A 40 39.47 11.51 3.78
C PRO A 40 38.07 11.87 3.28
N GLU A 41 37.94 12.44 2.07
CA GLU A 41 36.63 12.62 1.44
C GLU A 41 36.73 12.39 -0.07
N ALA A 42 36.98 11.14 -0.46
CA ALA A 42 36.55 10.64 -1.76
C ALA A 42 35.32 9.77 -1.50
N GLY A 43 34.12 10.36 -1.61
CA GLY A 43 32.88 9.59 -1.59
C GLY A 43 32.93 8.50 -2.66
N GLU A 44 32.60 7.26 -2.28
CA GLU A 44 32.55 6.13 -3.21
C GLU A 44 31.76 6.51 -4.48
N PRO A 45 32.26 6.18 -5.69
CA PRO A 45 31.53 6.47 -6.90
C PRO A 45 30.17 5.78 -6.85
N THR A 46 29.10 6.57 -7.00
CA THR A 46 27.73 6.05 -7.08
C THR A 46 27.68 4.95 -8.13
N LEU A 47 27.50 3.70 -7.69
CA LEU A 47 27.34 2.53 -8.54
C LEU A 47 26.31 2.85 -9.62
N LYS A 48 26.71 2.85 -10.89
CA LYS A 48 25.78 3.01 -12.01
C LYS A 48 24.79 1.84 -11.95
N ARG A 49 23.53 2.13 -11.61
CA ARG A 49 22.45 1.13 -11.55
C ARG A 49 21.69 1.13 -12.88
N PRO A 50 22.02 0.25 -13.84
CA PRO A 50 21.27 0.16 -15.08
C PRO A 50 19.80 -0.17 -14.81
N ARG A 51 18.88 0.42 -15.58
CA ARG A 51 17.43 0.28 -15.38
C ARG A 51 16.97 -1.19 -15.37
N HIS A 52 17.57 -2.05 -16.19
CA HIS A 52 17.25 -3.48 -16.25
C HIS A 52 17.69 -4.30 -15.02
N ARG A 53 18.50 -3.71 -14.11
CA ARG A 53 18.88 -4.30 -12.81
C ARG A 53 18.37 -3.49 -11.62
N ARG A 54 17.35 -2.64 -11.83
CA ARG A 54 16.76 -1.84 -10.76
C ARG A 54 16.28 -2.77 -9.63
N GLY A 55 16.71 -2.49 -8.40
CA GLY A 55 16.40 -3.32 -7.23
C GLY A 55 17.23 -4.61 -7.08
N LEU A 56 18.17 -4.87 -8.00
CA LEU A 56 19.03 -6.06 -8.00
C LEU A 56 20.53 -5.74 -7.84
N ILE A 57 20.86 -4.49 -7.51
CA ILE A 57 22.22 -4.05 -7.22
C ILE A 57 22.22 -3.43 -5.83
N TRP A 58 23.11 -3.92 -4.97
CA TRP A 58 23.28 -3.47 -3.61
C TRP A 58 24.57 -2.67 -3.45
N SER A 59 24.50 -1.61 -2.65
CA SER A 59 25.60 -0.74 -2.26
C SER A 59 25.82 -0.83 -0.76
N PRO A 60 27.06 -0.66 -0.26
CA PRO A 60 27.30 -0.51 1.17
C PRO A 60 26.52 0.62 1.84
N THR A 61 26.14 1.64 1.06
CA THR A 61 25.40 2.84 1.46
C THR A 61 23.89 2.73 1.26
N ASP A 62 23.37 1.55 0.86
CA ASP A 62 21.92 1.39 0.72
C ASP A 62 21.21 1.47 2.07
N ALA A 63 20.08 2.18 2.08
CA ALA A 63 19.21 2.28 3.24
C ALA A 63 18.69 0.90 3.68
N THR A 64 18.78 0.64 4.99
CA THR A 64 18.28 -0.59 5.63
C THR A 64 16.89 -0.42 6.25
N PHE A 65 16.41 0.82 6.40
CA PHE A 65 15.09 1.10 6.96
C PHE A 65 13.96 0.54 6.08
N SER A 66 12.78 0.34 6.67
CA SER A 66 11.57 -0.03 5.92
C SER A 66 10.98 1.20 5.22
N PRO A 67 10.95 1.28 3.86
CA PRO A 67 10.30 2.37 3.19
C PRO A 67 8.80 2.43 3.48
N THR A 68 8.16 1.30 3.81
CA THR A 68 6.75 1.26 4.17
C THR A 68 6.50 1.94 5.51
N ALA A 69 7.19 1.53 6.58
CA ALA A 69 7.05 2.17 7.88
C ALA A 69 7.46 3.65 7.84
N HIS A 70 8.61 3.95 7.22
CA HIS A 70 9.10 5.34 7.12
C HIS A 70 8.13 6.24 6.34
N SER A 71 7.42 5.70 5.34
CA SER A 71 6.46 6.50 4.58
C SER A 71 5.30 7.05 5.39
N SER A 72 4.91 6.40 6.49
CA SER A 72 3.86 6.90 7.38
C SER A 72 4.23 8.23 8.05
N GLU A 73 5.52 8.48 8.26
CA GLU A 73 6.04 9.68 8.94
C GLU A 73 5.83 10.97 8.13
N TYR A 74 5.54 10.86 6.83
CA TYR A 74 5.31 12.00 5.94
C TYR A 74 4.14 11.81 4.96
N ALA A 75 3.39 10.71 5.09
CA ALA A 75 2.21 10.47 4.26
C ALA A 75 1.15 11.56 4.50
N PRO A 76 0.44 12.01 3.44
CA PRO A 76 -0.72 12.86 3.62
C PRO A 76 -1.85 12.07 4.30
N PRO A 77 -2.74 12.73 5.06
CA PRO A 77 -3.95 12.12 5.60
C PRO A 77 -4.74 11.34 4.54
N VAL A 78 -5.34 10.21 4.94
CA VAL A 78 -6.29 9.51 4.08
C VAL A 78 -7.54 10.38 3.89
N PRO A 79 -8.15 10.39 2.69
CA PRO A 79 -9.24 11.30 2.38
C PRO A 79 -10.52 10.89 3.10
N SER A 80 -11.32 11.88 3.45
CA SER A 80 -12.75 11.68 3.72
C SER A 80 -13.54 11.79 2.42
N PRO A 81 -14.80 11.31 2.37
CA PRO A 81 -15.67 11.53 1.22
C PRO A 81 -15.81 13.04 0.90
N PRO A 82 -15.87 13.43 -0.37
CA PRO A 82 -16.02 14.82 -0.75
C PRO A 82 -17.41 15.35 -0.35
N LEU A 83 -17.51 16.67 -0.12
CA LEU A 83 -18.73 17.29 0.43
C LEU A 83 -19.99 17.05 -0.42
N HIS A 84 -19.85 16.99 -1.74
CA HIS A 84 -20.97 16.74 -2.65
C HIS A 84 -21.52 15.30 -2.52
N GLU A 85 -20.72 14.33 -2.06
CA GLU A 85 -21.20 12.98 -1.76
C GLU A 85 -21.89 12.93 -0.40
N LEU A 86 -21.56 13.83 0.53
CA LEU A 86 -22.18 13.91 1.85
C LEU A 86 -23.54 14.61 1.83
N VAL A 87 -23.78 15.50 0.86
CA VAL A 87 -24.98 16.35 0.83
C VAL A 87 -25.63 16.32 -0.55
N GLY A 88 -26.89 15.91 -0.60
CA GLY A 88 -27.73 16.07 -1.79
C GLY A 88 -27.53 15.02 -2.90
N SER A 89 -26.58 14.10 -2.76
CA SER A 89 -26.43 12.94 -3.66
C SER A 89 -27.49 11.87 -3.40
N ASP A 90 -27.77 11.03 -4.41
CA ASP A 90 -28.59 9.82 -4.22
C ASP A 90 -27.96 8.86 -3.21
N THR A 91 -26.63 8.72 -3.26
CA THR A 91 -25.82 7.99 -2.29
C THR A 91 -26.13 8.41 -0.85
N ALA A 92 -26.07 9.72 -0.55
CA ALA A 92 -26.34 10.24 0.79
C ALA A 92 -27.77 9.97 1.25
N ARG A 93 -28.76 10.11 0.36
CA ARG A 93 -30.16 9.79 0.66
C ARG A 93 -30.34 8.32 0.99
N THR A 94 -29.74 7.43 0.20
CA THR A 94 -29.81 5.98 0.41
C THR A 94 -29.16 5.58 1.72
N VAL A 95 -27.98 6.12 2.04
CA VAL A 95 -27.29 5.90 3.33
C VAL A 95 -28.16 6.34 4.50
N ALA A 96 -28.75 7.54 4.42
CA ALA A 96 -29.60 8.09 5.48
C ALA A 96 -30.90 7.29 5.68
N ALA A 97 -31.48 6.76 4.60
CA ALA A 97 -32.72 5.99 4.63
C ALA A 97 -32.52 4.53 5.09
N HIS A 98 -31.31 3.97 4.96
CA HIS A 98 -31.02 2.57 5.26
C HIS A 98 -29.80 2.39 6.19
N PRO A 99 -29.79 3.01 7.40
CA PRO A 99 -28.65 2.92 8.31
C PRO A 99 -28.38 1.50 8.82
N GLY A 100 -29.42 0.64 8.85
CA GLY A 100 -29.28 -0.77 9.23
C GLY A 100 -28.76 -1.68 8.11
N LEU A 101 -28.52 -1.16 6.91
CA LEU A 101 -27.98 -1.91 5.78
C LEU A 101 -26.47 -1.70 5.61
N LEU A 102 -25.93 -0.59 6.10
CA LEU A 102 -24.55 -0.16 5.88
C LEU A 102 -23.81 -0.14 7.21
N HIS A 103 -22.74 -0.93 7.30
CA HIS A 103 -22.02 -1.12 8.55
C HIS A 103 -20.52 -0.91 8.39
N VAL A 104 -19.91 -0.22 9.36
CA VAL A 104 -18.44 -0.14 9.46
C VAL A 104 -17.99 -1.31 10.33
N VAL A 105 -17.41 -2.33 9.70
CA VAL A 105 -17.00 -3.57 10.37
C VAL A 105 -15.49 -3.74 10.31
N THR A 106 -14.84 -3.82 11.48
CA THR A 106 -13.41 -4.13 11.58
C THR A 106 -13.13 -4.95 12.84
N PRO A 107 -12.24 -5.95 12.78
CA PRO A 107 -11.81 -6.65 13.98
C PRO A 107 -10.75 -5.87 14.77
N ILE A 108 -10.17 -4.82 14.19
CA ILE A 108 -9.04 -4.10 14.78
C ILE A 108 -9.47 -3.40 16.06
N ASP A 109 -8.67 -3.56 17.11
CA ASP A 109 -8.80 -2.79 18.35
C ASP A 109 -8.26 -1.38 18.12
N ILE A 110 -9.15 -0.48 17.67
CA ILE A 110 -8.76 0.87 17.22
C ILE A 110 -8.22 1.70 18.38
N ASP A 111 -8.80 1.56 19.57
CA ASP A 111 -8.37 2.34 20.74
C ASP A 111 -6.98 1.88 21.19
N ARG A 112 -6.70 0.57 21.18
CA ARG A 112 -5.35 0.08 21.46
C ARG A 112 -4.37 0.50 20.37
N PHE A 113 -4.77 0.43 19.10
CA PHE A 113 -3.93 0.84 17.98
C PHE A 113 -3.58 2.33 18.04
N GLU A 114 -4.52 3.20 18.37
CA GLU A 114 -4.31 4.65 18.54
C GLU A 114 -3.37 4.94 19.72
N GLN A 115 -3.51 4.22 20.85
CA GLN A 115 -2.57 4.33 21.98
C GLN A 115 -1.14 3.95 21.60
N LEU A 116 -0.96 2.89 20.81
CA LEU A 116 0.37 2.46 20.34
C LEU A 116 1.02 3.47 19.36
N LEU A 117 0.24 4.45 18.87
CA LEU A 117 0.68 5.46 17.93
C LEU A 117 0.72 6.87 18.53
N GLU A 118 0.59 7.02 19.85
CA GLU A 118 0.57 8.33 20.53
C GLU A 118 1.82 9.18 20.22
N ASP A 119 2.98 8.54 20.09
CA ASP A 119 4.27 9.17 19.80
C ASP A 119 4.62 9.20 18.30
N HIS A 120 3.67 8.88 17.42
CA HIS A 120 3.89 8.90 15.99
C HIS A 120 4.18 10.32 15.48
N PRO A 121 5.24 10.55 14.68
CA PRO A 121 5.68 11.91 14.29
C PRO A 121 4.71 12.63 13.35
N ASN A 122 3.78 11.90 12.72
CA ASN A 122 2.77 12.44 11.83
C ASN A 122 1.36 12.19 12.41
N PRO A 123 0.90 13.04 13.34
CA PRO A 123 -0.41 12.87 13.98
C PRO A 123 -1.56 13.04 12.98
N ALA A 124 -1.42 13.90 11.97
CA ALA A 124 -2.47 14.13 10.98
C ALA A 124 -2.78 12.86 10.16
N PHE A 125 -1.75 12.15 9.71
CA PHE A 125 -1.94 10.88 9.01
C PHE A 125 -2.51 9.80 9.93
N MET A 126 -1.91 9.62 11.10
CA MET A 126 -2.36 8.64 12.10
C MET A 126 -3.84 8.82 12.47
N GLN A 127 -4.24 10.05 12.82
CA GLN A 127 -5.62 10.36 13.20
C GLN A 127 -6.60 10.11 12.05
N SER A 128 -6.20 10.44 10.82
CA SER A 128 -7.04 10.16 9.65
C SER A 128 -7.26 8.66 9.40
N VAL A 129 -6.24 7.83 9.64
CA VAL A 129 -6.35 6.36 9.52
C VAL A 129 -7.22 5.79 10.64
N CYS A 130 -7.05 6.24 11.88
CA CYS A 130 -7.91 5.81 13.01
C CYS A 130 -9.36 6.24 12.80
N LYS A 131 -9.58 7.46 12.30
CA LYS A 131 -10.92 7.93 11.88
C LYS A 131 -11.50 7.04 10.78
N ALA A 132 -10.73 6.71 9.75
CA ALA A 132 -11.17 5.83 8.67
C ALA A 132 -11.43 4.38 9.12
N LEU A 133 -10.78 3.89 10.19
CA LEU A 133 -11.14 2.62 10.81
C LEU A 133 -12.51 2.68 11.53
N ARG A 134 -12.86 3.83 12.12
CA ARG A 134 -14.12 4.06 12.85
C ARG A 134 -15.31 4.41 11.94
N GLU A 135 -15.05 5.11 10.84
CA GLU A 135 -16.08 5.64 9.93
C GLU A 135 -16.05 4.97 8.55
N GLY A 136 -15.02 4.18 8.25
CA GLY A 136 -14.77 3.55 6.97
C GLY A 136 -13.87 4.37 6.03
N PHE A 137 -13.08 3.68 5.21
CA PHE A 137 -12.14 4.30 4.27
C PHE A 137 -12.83 4.80 3.01
N TRP A 138 -12.40 5.97 2.51
CA TRP A 138 -12.70 6.46 1.17
C TRP A 138 -11.55 6.11 0.21
N PRO A 139 -11.80 5.48 -0.96
CA PRO A 139 -10.73 4.93 -1.79
C PRO A 139 -10.14 5.93 -2.80
N TRP A 140 -10.10 7.23 -2.45
CA TRP A 140 -9.70 8.31 -3.36
C TRP A 140 -10.57 8.39 -4.64
N ALA A 141 -11.85 8.00 -4.54
CA ALA A 141 -12.78 8.11 -5.64
C ALA A 141 -13.20 9.56 -5.89
N ASP A 142 -13.33 9.91 -7.16
CA ASP A 142 -13.94 11.14 -7.69
C ASP A 142 -15.12 10.75 -8.57
N ILE A 143 -16.31 11.17 -8.16
CA ILE A 143 -17.60 10.80 -8.77
C ILE A 143 -18.29 12.05 -9.34
N LEU A 144 -17.53 13.11 -9.61
CA LEU A 144 -18.07 14.37 -10.13
C LEU A 144 -18.52 14.29 -11.59
N ASP A 145 -18.17 13.23 -12.32
CA ASP A 145 -18.55 13.07 -13.71
C ASP A 145 -20.08 12.82 -13.82
N PRO A 146 -20.85 13.77 -14.40
CA PRO A 146 -22.30 13.68 -14.45
C PRO A 146 -22.80 12.58 -15.40
N SER A 147 -21.92 11.94 -16.17
CA SER A 147 -22.27 10.80 -17.02
C SER A 147 -22.53 9.51 -16.22
N TYR A 148 -22.07 9.45 -14.96
CA TYR A 148 -22.30 8.29 -14.10
C TYR A 148 -23.79 8.21 -13.72
N PRO A 149 -24.47 7.08 -14.01
CA PRO A 149 -25.88 6.91 -13.67
C PRO A 149 -26.08 6.78 -12.16
N SER A 150 -27.29 7.09 -11.67
CA SER A 150 -27.60 6.88 -10.25
C SER A 150 -27.50 5.41 -9.84
N ILE A 151 -28.00 4.51 -10.69
CA ILE A 151 -27.96 3.05 -10.49
C ILE A 151 -27.19 2.43 -11.66
N ASN A 152 -26.24 1.56 -11.35
CA ASN A 152 -25.50 0.81 -12.38
C ASN A 152 -25.38 -0.67 -11.99
N ASP A 153 -25.95 -1.56 -12.80
CA ASP A 153 -25.87 -3.00 -12.55
C ASP A 153 -24.93 -3.68 -13.56
N ASN A 154 -23.69 -3.91 -13.13
CA ASN A 154 -22.72 -4.66 -13.92
C ASN A 154 -22.69 -6.15 -13.54
N SER A 155 -23.57 -6.65 -12.67
CA SER A 155 -23.54 -8.04 -12.18
C SER A 155 -23.67 -9.08 -13.30
N MET A 156 -24.35 -8.70 -14.38
CA MET A 156 -24.55 -9.52 -15.59
C MET A 156 -23.33 -9.53 -16.52
N LEU A 157 -22.33 -8.66 -16.32
CA LEU A 157 -21.08 -8.63 -17.07
C LEU A 157 -20.12 -9.72 -16.58
N THR A 158 -20.59 -10.96 -16.66
CA THR A 158 -19.90 -12.12 -16.10
C THR A 158 -19.95 -13.29 -17.07
N CYS A 159 -18.98 -14.20 -16.96
CA CYS A 159 -18.97 -15.42 -17.75
C CYS A 159 -20.00 -16.44 -17.24
N THR A 160 -20.42 -17.34 -18.13
CA THR A 160 -21.23 -18.51 -17.76
C THR A 160 -20.48 -19.33 -16.70
N LYS A 161 -21.18 -19.65 -15.62
CA LYS A 161 -20.63 -20.38 -14.46
C LYS A 161 -21.12 -21.82 -14.47
N THR A 162 -20.25 -22.75 -14.11
CA THR A 162 -20.64 -24.14 -13.85
C THR A 162 -21.38 -24.27 -12.52
N ASP A 163 -22.10 -25.37 -12.31
CA ASP A 163 -22.80 -25.62 -11.04
C ASP A 163 -21.83 -25.60 -9.84
N THR A 164 -20.62 -26.15 -10.01
CA THR A 164 -19.57 -26.11 -8.97
C THR A 164 -19.13 -24.68 -8.67
N GLN A 165 -19.02 -23.82 -9.68
CA GLN A 165 -18.68 -22.40 -9.48
C GLN A 165 -19.82 -21.65 -8.79
N LEU A 166 -21.07 -21.94 -9.15
CA LEU A 166 -22.24 -21.33 -8.50
C LEU A 166 -22.33 -21.72 -7.03
N GLN A 167 -22.19 -23.00 -6.71
CA GLN A 167 -22.17 -23.49 -5.33
C GLN A 167 -21.03 -22.89 -4.51
N PHE A 168 -19.85 -22.75 -5.11
CA PHE A 168 -18.71 -22.10 -4.46
C PHE A 168 -19.00 -20.62 -4.14
N LEU A 169 -19.56 -19.86 -5.08
CA LEU A 169 -19.88 -18.45 -4.87
C LEU A 169 -20.96 -18.27 -3.80
N ASP A 170 -22.00 -19.11 -3.84
CA ASP A 170 -23.05 -19.11 -2.83
C ASP A 170 -22.47 -19.35 -1.43
N ALA A 171 -21.65 -20.39 -1.26
CA ALA A 171 -20.99 -20.69 0.00
C ALA A 171 -20.07 -19.56 0.48
N GLN A 172 -19.33 -18.92 -0.42
CA GLN A 172 -18.47 -17.78 -0.09
C GLN A 172 -19.28 -16.55 0.33
N ILE A 173 -20.40 -16.25 -0.33
CA ILE A 173 -21.28 -15.17 0.08
C ILE A 173 -21.82 -15.45 1.48
N GLN A 174 -22.30 -16.66 1.76
CA GLN A 174 -22.80 -17.02 3.09
C GLN A 174 -21.71 -16.91 4.16
N GLU A 175 -20.47 -17.31 3.87
CA GLU A 175 -19.33 -17.14 4.77
C GLU A 175 -19.06 -15.65 5.08
N GLU A 176 -19.08 -14.79 4.07
CA GLU A 176 -18.87 -13.35 4.23
C GLU A 176 -20.04 -12.66 4.97
N VAL A 177 -21.28 -13.12 4.75
CA VAL A 177 -22.47 -12.67 5.49
C VAL A 177 -22.38 -13.08 6.96
N CYS A 178 -22.04 -14.34 7.25
CA CYS A 178 -21.85 -14.81 8.63
C CYS A 178 -20.75 -14.04 9.36
N ALA A 179 -19.74 -13.58 8.63
CA ALA A 179 -18.66 -12.76 9.18
C ALA A 179 -18.98 -11.26 9.24
N GLY A 180 -20.18 -10.84 8.82
CA GLY A 180 -20.64 -9.45 8.82
C GLY A 180 -19.96 -8.55 7.78
N ARG A 181 -19.18 -9.12 6.86
CA ARG A 181 -18.46 -8.37 5.81
C ARG A 181 -19.32 -8.14 4.57
N LEU A 182 -20.31 -8.99 4.36
CA LEU A 182 -21.46 -8.72 3.49
C LEU A 182 -22.71 -8.53 4.35
N SER A 183 -23.64 -7.69 3.89
CA SER A 183 -24.97 -7.61 4.50
C SER A 183 -25.79 -8.89 4.22
N GLU A 184 -26.81 -9.14 5.05
CA GLU A 184 -27.93 -9.98 4.62
C GLU A 184 -28.53 -9.43 3.32
N SER A 185 -29.27 -10.28 2.59
CA SER A 185 -29.88 -9.80 1.36
C SER A 185 -30.93 -8.74 1.66
N PHE A 186 -30.86 -7.62 0.94
CA PHE A 186 -31.87 -6.55 1.00
C PHE A 186 -32.88 -6.62 -0.15
N GLY A 187 -32.90 -7.74 -0.89
CA GLY A 187 -33.82 -7.99 -1.99
C GLY A 187 -33.14 -7.99 -3.36
N THR A 188 -33.96 -7.81 -4.39
CA THR A 188 -33.55 -8.05 -5.79
C THR A 188 -33.27 -6.77 -6.58
N GLN A 189 -33.55 -5.60 -6.00
CA GLN A 189 -33.45 -4.32 -6.67
C GLN A 189 -32.39 -3.44 -6.01
N LEU A 190 -31.55 -2.83 -6.84
CA LEU A 190 -30.62 -1.81 -6.40
C LEU A 190 -31.37 -0.53 -5.99
N LEU A 191 -30.83 0.15 -4.97
CA LEU A 191 -31.32 1.44 -4.51
C LEU A 191 -30.62 2.59 -5.25
N PRO A 192 -31.18 3.82 -5.26
CA PRO A 192 -30.50 4.97 -5.85
C PRO A 192 -29.08 5.15 -5.32
N GLY A 193 -28.15 5.49 -6.21
CA GLY A 193 -26.72 5.56 -5.89
C GLY A 193 -26.00 4.21 -5.91
N MET A 194 -26.68 3.07 -6.02
CA MET A 194 -26.02 1.77 -5.90
C MET A 194 -25.40 1.25 -7.21
N TYR A 195 -24.22 0.66 -7.06
CA TYR A 195 -23.51 0.01 -8.16
C TYR A 195 -23.29 -1.46 -7.81
N SER A 196 -23.68 -2.35 -8.70
CA SER A 196 -23.42 -3.78 -8.57
C SER A 196 -22.22 -4.19 -9.41
N VAL A 197 -21.31 -4.97 -8.82
CA VAL A 197 -20.09 -5.46 -9.47
C VAL A 197 -20.19 -6.97 -9.70
N PRO A 198 -19.72 -7.48 -10.86
CA PRO A 198 -19.77 -8.90 -11.13
C PRO A 198 -18.72 -9.64 -10.30
N ILE A 199 -19.10 -10.87 -9.93
CA ILE A 199 -18.22 -11.80 -9.22
C ILE A 199 -17.93 -13.04 -10.05
N HIS A 200 -16.73 -13.59 -9.89
CA HIS A 200 -16.24 -14.74 -10.61
C HIS A 200 -15.62 -15.77 -9.67
N ALA A 201 -15.80 -17.05 -9.99
CA ALA A 201 -15.10 -18.14 -9.35
C ALA A 201 -13.97 -18.62 -10.27
N VAL A 202 -12.73 -18.30 -9.92
CA VAL A 202 -11.55 -18.60 -10.75
C VAL A 202 -10.73 -19.70 -10.08
N PRO A 203 -10.26 -20.73 -10.82
CA PRO A 203 -9.34 -21.73 -10.27
C PRO A 203 -8.05 -21.10 -9.75
N LYS A 204 -7.58 -21.55 -8.59
CA LYS A 204 -6.24 -21.21 -8.11
C LYS A 204 -5.22 -21.93 -8.98
N PRO A 205 -4.12 -21.25 -9.40
CA PRO A 205 -3.08 -21.91 -10.17
C PRO A 205 -2.58 -23.17 -9.44
N ARG A 206 -2.50 -24.29 -10.17
CA ARG A 206 -2.00 -25.58 -9.65
C ARG A 206 -2.82 -26.15 -8.47
N SER A 207 -4.11 -25.85 -8.40
CA SER A 207 -5.02 -26.39 -7.39
C SER A 207 -6.44 -26.51 -7.93
N ASP A 208 -7.19 -27.49 -7.44
CA ASP A 208 -8.63 -27.63 -7.73
C ASP A 208 -9.49 -26.63 -6.92
N LYS A 209 -8.87 -25.84 -6.04
CA LYS A 209 -9.55 -24.83 -5.23
C LYS A 209 -9.92 -23.62 -6.08
N LEU A 210 -11.13 -23.12 -5.90
CA LEU A 210 -11.60 -21.87 -6.48
C LEU A 210 -11.21 -20.67 -5.59
N ARG A 211 -11.23 -19.47 -6.18
CA ARG A 211 -11.19 -18.18 -5.47
C ARG A 211 -12.29 -17.27 -6.02
N LEU A 212 -12.88 -16.50 -5.12
CA LEU A 212 -13.76 -15.39 -5.47
C LEU A 212 -12.90 -14.25 -6.05
N VAL A 213 -13.36 -13.67 -7.15
CA VAL A 213 -12.83 -12.44 -7.74
C VAL A 213 -14.00 -11.48 -7.88
N VAL A 214 -13.84 -10.27 -7.36
CA VAL A 214 -14.79 -9.18 -7.55
C VAL A 214 -14.20 -8.23 -8.58
N ASP A 215 -14.88 -8.06 -9.71
CA ASP A 215 -14.35 -7.30 -10.83
C ASP A 215 -14.81 -5.83 -10.77
N HIS A 216 -14.03 -5.02 -10.05
CA HIS A 216 -14.25 -3.59 -9.92
C HIS A 216 -13.93 -2.79 -11.20
N SER A 217 -13.44 -3.46 -12.27
CA SER A 217 -13.13 -2.86 -13.57
C SER A 217 -14.18 -3.18 -14.64
N ALA A 218 -15.20 -3.97 -14.33
CA ALA A 218 -16.22 -4.35 -15.30
C ALA A 218 -17.14 -3.17 -15.65
N GLY A 219 -17.43 -3.02 -16.95
CA GLY A 219 -18.37 -2.03 -17.49
C GLY A 219 -17.79 -0.63 -17.68
N ASP A 220 -18.51 0.21 -18.42
CA ASP A 220 -18.07 1.58 -18.75
C ASP A 220 -18.06 2.51 -17.52
N TYR A 221 -18.95 2.25 -16.56
CA TYR A 221 -19.06 2.97 -15.28
C TYR A 221 -18.53 2.11 -14.11
N SER A 222 -17.37 1.49 -14.31
CA SER A 222 -16.72 0.66 -13.29
C SER A 222 -16.35 1.47 -12.03
N LEU A 223 -16.14 0.80 -10.89
CA LEU A 223 -15.67 1.48 -9.68
C LEU A 223 -14.25 2.02 -9.87
N ASN A 224 -13.42 1.26 -10.59
CA ASN A 224 -12.02 1.62 -10.83
C ASN A 224 -11.87 2.83 -11.76
N SER A 225 -12.85 3.13 -12.61
CA SER A 225 -12.85 4.35 -13.43
C SER A 225 -13.15 5.61 -12.60
N MET A 226 -13.75 5.48 -11.41
CA MET A 226 -13.92 6.59 -10.46
C MET A 226 -12.64 6.93 -9.69
N ILE A 227 -11.59 6.09 -9.78
CA ILE A 227 -10.35 6.26 -9.00
C ILE A 227 -9.21 6.61 -9.95
N ALA A 228 -8.85 7.89 -9.97
CA ALA A 228 -7.73 8.37 -10.79
C ALA A 228 -6.42 7.72 -10.35
N THR A 229 -5.67 7.17 -11.32
CA THR A 229 -4.38 6.52 -11.04
C THR A 229 -3.40 7.46 -10.32
N ASP A 230 -3.43 8.76 -10.63
CA ASP A 230 -2.60 9.76 -9.96
C ASP A 230 -2.93 9.93 -8.48
N ALA A 231 -4.20 9.81 -8.09
CA ALA A 231 -4.64 9.94 -6.70
C ALA A 231 -4.12 8.80 -5.80
N ILE A 232 -3.80 7.65 -6.39
CA ILE A 232 -3.33 6.46 -5.68
C ILE A 232 -1.84 6.15 -5.89
N LYS A 233 -1.11 6.99 -6.64
CA LYS A 233 0.35 6.88 -6.78
C LYS A 233 1.07 7.16 -5.46
N GLY A 234 2.33 6.74 -5.43
CA GLY A 234 3.30 7.13 -4.40
C GLY A 234 3.50 6.15 -3.26
N THR A 235 2.72 5.06 -3.20
CA THR A 235 2.84 4.07 -2.14
C THR A 235 4.23 3.42 -2.13
N LYS A 236 4.85 3.37 -0.93
CA LYS A 236 6.18 2.82 -0.72
C LYS A 236 6.06 1.44 -0.10
N LEU A 237 6.56 0.44 -0.81
CA LEU A 237 6.59 -0.95 -0.38
C LEU A 237 8.03 -1.36 -0.08
N ASP A 238 8.22 -2.14 0.98
CA ASP A 238 9.44 -2.91 1.14
C ASP A 238 9.63 -3.89 -0.02
N GLY A 239 10.84 -4.41 -0.18
CA GLY A 239 11.07 -5.47 -1.13
C GLY A 239 12.35 -6.22 -0.86
N LEU A 240 12.70 -7.12 -1.78
CA LEU A 240 13.94 -7.89 -1.67
C LEU A 240 15.19 -7.00 -1.64
N HIS A 241 15.12 -5.81 -2.24
CA HIS A 241 16.22 -4.85 -2.20
C HIS A 241 16.48 -4.36 -0.77
N SER A 242 15.47 -3.83 -0.08
CA SER A 242 15.63 -3.35 1.31
C SER A 242 15.92 -4.50 2.28
N LEU A 243 15.33 -5.68 2.08
CA LEU A 243 15.65 -6.88 2.87
C LEU A 243 17.13 -7.26 2.77
N ARG A 244 17.66 -7.37 1.54
CA ARG A 244 19.05 -7.77 1.33
C ARG A 244 20.04 -6.69 1.74
N ALA A 245 19.66 -5.40 1.70
CA ALA A 245 20.46 -4.34 2.28
C ALA A 245 20.66 -4.54 3.80
N SER A 246 19.57 -4.78 4.56
CA SER A 246 19.65 -5.09 6.00
C SER A 246 20.48 -6.35 6.29
N LEU A 247 20.30 -7.43 5.51
CA LEU A 247 21.08 -8.67 5.66
C LEU A 247 22.58 -8.44 5.45
N LEU A 248 22.95 -7.72 4.39
CA LEU A 248 24.36 -7.42 4.09
C LEU A 248 24.98 -6.54 5.17
N HIS A 249 24.23 -5.54 5.67
CA HIS A 249 24.69 -4.70 6.76
C HIS A 249 24.98 -5.54 8.01
N PHE A 250 24.04 -6.39 8.43
CA PHE A 250 24.20 -7.26 9.59
C PHE A 250 25.36 -8.25 9.41
N ARG A 251 25.48 -8.90 8.24
CA ARG A 251 26.56 -9.87 7.97
C ARG A 251 27.95 -9.29 8.05
N ARG A 252 28.14 -8.01 7.71
CA ARG A 252 29.45 -7.36 7.85
C ARG A 252 29.88 -7.22 9.30
N GLN A 253 28.92 -7.00 10.21
CA GLN A 253 29.18 -6.84 11.63
C GLN A 253 29.24 -8.20 12.35
N HIS A 254 28.52 -9.20 11.82
CA HIS A 254 28.35 -10.50 12.44
C HIS A 254 28.58 -11.63 11.43
N PRO A 255 29.80 -11.90 10.96
CA PRO A 255 30.04 -12.81 9.82
C PRO A 255 29.69 -14.28 10.10
N HIS A 256 29.81 -14.74 11.36
CA HIS A 256 29.71 -16.16 11.71
C HIS A 256 28.37 -16.57 12.34
N GLU A 257 27.49 -15.61 12.57
CA GLU A 257 26.21 -15.88 13.24
C GLU A 257 25.26 -16.67 12.34
N LYS A 258 24.52 -17.64 12.88
CA LYS A 258 23.54 -18.37 12.08
C LYS A 258 22.24 -17.58 12.00
N LEU A 259 21.72 -17.38 10.81
CA LEU A 259 20.45 -16.68 10.59
C LEU A 259 19.35 -17.64 10.15
N VAL A 260 18.14 -17.32 10.57
CA VAL A 260 16.89 -17.89 10.07
C VAL A 260 16.09 -16.78 9.41
N MET A 261 15.46 -17.08 8.28
CA MET A 261 14.44 -16.20 7.69
C MET A 261 13.06 -16.61 8.19
N PHE A 262 12.20 -15.61 8.34
CA PHE A 262 10.78 -15.84 8.57
C PHE A 262 9.92 -14.95 7.68
N LYS A 263 8.69 -15.43 7.47
CA LYS A 263 7.61 -14.78 6.76
C LYS A 263 6.32 -15.01 7.54
N SER A 264 5.61 -13.93 7.79
CA SER A 264 4.32 -13.91 8.47
C SER A 264 3.29 -13.27 7.56
N ASP A 265 2.06 -13.78 7.63
CA ASP A 265 0.95 -13.44 6.73
C ASP A 265 -0.26 -13.02 7.54
N VAL A 266 -0.84 -11.87 7.18
CA VAL A 266 -2.11 -11.42 7.75
C VAL A 266 -3.27 -12.09 7.02
N SER A 267 -4.20 -12.66 7.78
CA SER A 267 -5.29 -13.45 7.21
C SER A 267 -6.41 -12.57 6.67
N LEU A 268 -6.83 -12.84 5.43
CA LEU A 268 -7.84 -12.07 4.70
C LEU A 268 -7.53 -10.57 4.73
N ALA A 269 -6.30 -10.21 4.34
CA ALA A 269 -5.93 -8.82 4.13
C ALA A 269 -6.93 -8.08 3.22
N PHE A 270 -6.97 -6.75 3.32
CA PHE A 270 -8.05 -5.88 2.82
C PHE A 270 -9.39 -6.06 3.53
N ARG A 271 -9.90 -7.29 3.65
CA ARG A 271 -11.21 -7.58 4.28
C ARG A 271 -11.30 -7.19 5.75
N ARG A 272 -10.16 -6.81 6.37
CA ARG A 272 -10.09 -6.28 7.76
C ARG A 272 -10.35 -4.78 7.86
N LEU A 273 -10.33 -4.07 6.74
CA LEU A 273 -10.50 -2.63 6.69
C LEU A 273 -11.92 -2.32 6.19
N PRO A 274 -12.70 -1.51 6.92
CA PRO A 274 -14.05 -1.16 6.51
C PRO A 274 -14.01 -0.07 5.44
N MET A 275 -14.97 -0.08 4.52
CA MET A 275 -15.17 1.03 3.59
C MET A 275 -16.19 2.00 4.14
N HIS A 276 -16.09 3.28 3.78
CA HIS A 276 -17.07 4.28 4.19
C HIS A 276 -18.47 3.94 3.65
N PRO A 277 -19.58 4.13 4.38
CA PRO A 277 -20.93 3.81 3.90
C PRO A 277 -21.28 4.40 2.52
N LEU A 278 -20.84 5.64 2.24
CA LEU A 278 -20.99 6.27 0.91
C LEU A 278 -20.24 5.53 -0.22
N TRP A 279 -19.19 4.78 0.10
CA TRP A 279 -18.53 3.90 -0.86
C TRP A 279 -19.15 2.50 -0.88
N GLN A 280 -19.65 2.00 0.25
CA GLN A 280 -20.29 0.68 0.35
C GLN A 280 -21.47 0.53 -0.63
N VAL A 281 -22.27 1.59 -0.83
CA VAL A 281 -23.35 1.56 -1.83
C VAL A 281 -22.85 1.30 -3.26
N LYS A 282 -21.58 1.58 -3.55
CA LYS A 282 -21.00 1.34 -4.88
C LYS A 282 -20.46 -0.07 -5.07
N GLN A 283 -20.37 -0.89 -4.02
CA GLN A 283 -19.80 -2.24 -4.06
C GLN A 283 -20.85 -3.29 -3.70
N ILE A 284 -22.00 -3.23 -4.36
CA ILE A 284 -23.06 -4.23 -4.21
C ILE A 284 -22.64 -5.52 -4.92
N ILE A 285 -22.85 -6.65 -4.26
CA ILE A 285 -22.71 -7.97 -4.83
C ILE A 285 -24.11 -8.48 -5.14
N SER A 286 -24.46 -8.56 -6.42
CA SER A 286 -25.71 -9.19 -6.87
C SER A 286 -25.42 -10.61 -7.36
N PHE A 287 -26.04 -11.61 -6.74
CA PHE A 287 -25.87 -13.02 -7.08
C PHE A 287 -27.18 -13.78 -6.87
N ASN A 288 -27.55 -14.66 -7.82
CA ASN A 288 -28.81 -15.39 -7.82
C ASN A 288 -30.05 -14.50 -7.59
N GLY A 289 -30.03 -13.29 -8.16
CA GLY A 289 -31.10 -12.31 -8.03
C GLY A 289 -31.20 -11.64 -6.65
N GLN A 290 -30.30 -11.93 -5.71
CA GLN A 290 -30.21 -11.30 -4.40
C GLN A 290 -29.06 -10.29 -4.36
N CYS A 291 -29.28 -9.16 -3.70
CA CYS A 291 -28.28 -8.10 -3.54
C CYS A 291 -27.75 -8.06 -2.10
N HIS A 292 -26.43 -7.89 -1.97
CA HIS A 292 -25.71 -7.78 -0.71
C HIS A 292 -24.78 -6.57 -0.77
N VAL A 293 -24.67 -5.81 0.32
CA VAL A 293 -23.68 -4.74 0.43
C VAL A 293 -22.35 -5.33 0.87
N ASP A 294 -21.26 -5.01 0.18
CA ASP A 294 -19.91 -5.26 0.70
C ASP A 294 -19.49 -4.13 1.65
N HIS A 295 -19.24 -4.46 2.92
CA HIS A 295 -18.86 -3.50 3.95
C HIS A 295 -17.37 -3.19 3.96
N ASN A 296 -16.55 -4.11 3.43
CA ASN A 296 -15.11 -4.10 3.63
C ASN A 296 -14.35 -3.87 2.33
N ASN A 297 -13.09 -3.48 2.49
CA ASN A 297 -12.17 -3.33 1.37
C ASN A 297 -11.85 -4.70 0.77
N ASN A 298 -11.72 -4.78 -0.55
CA ASN A 298 -11.57 -6.04 -1.28
C ASN A 298 -10.44 -5.97 -2.31
N PHE A 299 -10.00 -7.12 -2.81
CA PHE A 299 -9.19 -7.20 -4.01
C PHE A 299 -9.98 -6.71 -5.23
N GLY A 300 -9.26 -6.17 -6.22
CA GLY A 300 -9.84 -5.66 -7.46
C GLY A 300 -9.94 -4.14 -7.51
N GLY A 301 -10.11 -3.47 -6.36
CA GLY A 301 -10.16 -2.01 -6.29
C GLY A 301 -8.80 -1.35 -6.50
N HIS A 302 -8.74 -0.31 -7.34
CA HIS A 302 -7.56 0.53 -7.55
C HIS A 302 -7.07 1.19 -6.25
N GLY A 303 -7.99 1.66 -5.40
CA GLY A 303 -7.66 2.25 -4.11
C GLY A 303 -7.31 1.25 -3.01
N SER A 304 -7.66 -0.03 -3.18
CA SER A 304 -7.59 -1.04 -2.13
C SER A 304 -6.16 -1.28 -1.59
N PRO A 305 -5.10 -1.37 -2.43
CA PRO A 305 -3.71 -1.40 -1.98
C PRO A 305 -3.33 -0.20 -1.11
N LYS A 306 -3.73 1.02 -1.50
CA LYS A 306 -3.36 2.24 -0.79
C LYS A 306 -4.08 2.34 0.56
N VAL A 307 -5.34 1.94 0.63
CA VAL A 307 -6.08 1.79 1.90
C VAL A 307 -5.31 0.84 2.85
N TRP A 308 -4.97 -0.35 2.36
CA TRP A 308 -4.23 -1.34 3.16
C TRP A 308 -2.88 -0.86 3.65
N ILE A 309 -2.10 -0.26 2.77
CA ILE A 309 -0.75 0.20 3.10
C ILE A 309 -0.80 1.41 4.04
N SER A 310 -1.86 2.22 3.98
CA SER A 310 -2.04 3.31 4.94
C SER A 310 -2.15 2.79 6.38
N PHE A 311 -2.89 1.70 6.58
CA PHE A 311 -2.96 1.00 7.86
C PHE A 311 -1.67 0.24 8.19
N MET A 312 -1.18 -0.63 7.29
CA MET A 312 -0.03 -1.48 7.58
C MET A 312 1.29 -0.73 7.73
N SER A 313 1.42 0.47 7.15
CA SER A 313 2.60 1.31 7.38
C SER A 313 2.70 1.76 8.84
N LEU A 314 1.57 2.08 9.48
CA LEU A 314 1.50 2.41 10.91
C LEU A 314 1.73 1.17 11.78
N VAL A 315 1.16 0.01 11.43
CA VAL A 315 1.45 -1.27 12.13
C VAL A 315 2.95 -1.59 12.07
N ALA A 316 3.56 -1.45 10.89
CA ALA A 316 5.00 -1.64 10.72
C ALA A 316 5.82 -0.62 11.53
N TRP A 317 5.36 0.63 11.62
CA TRP A 317 6.01 1.65 12.46
C TRP A 317 6.00 1.26 13.94
N VAL A 318 4.85 0.81 14.47
CA VAL A 318 4.74 0.31 15.85
C VAL A 318 5.67 -0.87 16.08
N ALA A 319 5.73 -1.81 15.14
CA ALA A 319 6.62 -2.96 15.23
C ALA A 319 8.11 -2.56 15.32
N LEU A 320 8.52 -1.54 14.55
CA LEU A 320 9.90 -1.03 14.59
C LEU A 320 10.21 -0.27 15.89
N ARG A 321 9.30 0.59 16.36
CA ARG A 321 9.55 1.49 17.49
C ARG A 321 9.32 0.86 18.86
N HIS A 322 8.20 0.17 19.02
CA HIS A 322 7.74 -0.33 20.32
C HIS A 322 8.12 -1.79 20.55
N GLN A 323 8.19 -2.60 19.50
CA GLN A 323 8.48 -4.03 19.61
C GLN A 323 9.95 -4.40 19.32
N LEU A 324 10.78 -3.37 19.02
CA LEU A 324 12.21 -3.50 18.70
C LEU A 324 12.47 -4.57 17.63
N ILE A 325 11.58 -4.65 16.63
CA ILE A 325 11.71 -5.57 15.50
C ILE A 325 12.54 -4.87 14.43
N ASP A 326 13.80 -4.57 14.77
CA ASP A 326 14.69 -3.84 13.88
C ASP A 326 14.70 -4.48 12.50
N ASP A 327 14.65 -3.61 11.49
CA ASP A 327 14.69 -3.95 10.06
C ASP A 327 13.49 -4.78 9.52
N LEU A 328 12.36 -4.90 10.22
CA LEU A 328 11.14 -5.51 9.67
C LEU A 328 10.81 -4.98 8.25
N LYS A 329 10.42 -5.88 7.35
CA LYS A 329 9.97 -5.53 5.99
C LYS A 329 8.54 -6.00 5.78
N THR A 330 7.72 -5.16 5.15
CA THR A 330 6.31 -5.47 4.85
C THR A 330 5.99 -5.21 3.39
N TYR A 331 5.52 -6.24 2.69
CA TYR A 331 4.99 -6.15 1.34
C TYR A 331 3.55 -6.60 1.34
N MET A 332 2.63 -5.65 1.19
CA MET A 332 1.19 -5.92 1.25
C MET A 332 0.83 -6.62 2.58
N ASP A 333 0.30 -7.83 2.51
CA ASP A 333 -0.13 -8.71 3.60
C ASP A 333 1.00 -9.54 4.23
N ASN A 334 2.19 -9.49 3.62
CA ASN A 334 3.35 -10.26 4.06
C ASN A 334 4.32 -9.38 4.85
N SER A 335 4.73 -9.86 6.02
CA SER A 335 5.82 -9.29 6.81
C SER A 335 6.95 -10.32 6.91
N PHE A 336 8.18 -9.93 6.58
CA PHE A 336 9.29 -10.86 6.47
C PHE A 336 10.60 -10.25 6.94
N PHE A 337 11.42 -11.06 7.60
CA PHE A 337 12.75 -10.64 8.02
C PHE A 337 13.65 -11.83 8.40
N PHE A 338 14.78 -11.56 9.05
CA PHE A 338 15.66 -12.55 9.65
C PHE A 338 15.82 -12.38 11.16
N GLU A 339 16.27 -13.44 11.81
CA GLU A 339 16.62 -13.48 13.21
C GLU A 339 17.83 -14.41 13.41
N LEU A 340 18.53 -14.28 14.53
CA LEU A 340 19.53 -15.27 14.94
C LEU A 340 18.86 -16.61 15.22
N ALA A 341 19.45 -17.69 14.70
CA ALA A 341 18.81 -19.01 14.68
C ALA A 341 18.52 -19.60 16.07
N ASP A 342 19.26 -19.19 17.10
CA ASP A 342 19.09 -19.59 18.49
C ASP A 342 18.11 -18.69 19.27
N ARG A 343 17.69 -17.56 18.69
CA ARG A 343 16.74 -16.64 19.32
C ARG A 343 15.31 -17.03 18.99
N LEU A 344 14.77 -17.91 19.81
CA LEU A 344 13.39 -18.37 19.73
C LEU A 344 12.57 -17.89 20.93
N LEU A 345 11.29 -17.60 20.69
CA LEU A 345 10.30 -17.32 21.73
C LEU A 345 9.11 -18.25 21.54
N PHE A 346 8.60 -18.79 22.64
CA PHE A 346 7.38 -19.57 22.64
C PHE A 346 6.19 -18.67 22.34
N TYR A 347 5.40 -19.03 21.33
CA TYR A 347 4.18 -18.34 20.97
C TYR A 347 2.98 -19.18 21.41
N GLU A 348 2.34 -18.75 22.49
CA GLU A 348 1.28 -19.48 23.18
C GLU A 348 0.08 -19.78 22.25
N PRO A 349 -0.46 -18.85 21.45
CA PRO A 349 -1.64 -19.13 20.63
C PRO A 349 -1.47 -20.31 19.66
N TYR A 350 -0.23 -20.57 19.22
CA TYR A 350 0.09 -21.69 18.32
C TYR A 350 0.86 -22.83 18.98
N GLN A 351 1.17 -22.71 20.28
CA GLN A 351 1.88 -23.71 21.07
C GLN A 351 3.19 -24.19 20.39
N ILE A 352 3.98 -23.24 19.88
CA ILE A 352 5.23 -23.54 19.15
C ILE A 352 6.25 -22.41 19.35
N PHE A 353 7.53 -22.73 19.20
CA PHE A 353 8.60 -21.75 19.17
C PHE A 353 8.76 -21.16 17.77
N TYR A 354 8.75 -19.83 17.69
CA TYR A 354 9.10 -19.05 16.50
C TYR A 354 10.35 -18.19 16.76
N PRO A 355 11.03 -17.71 15.71
CA PRO A 355 12.01 -16.64 15.83
C PRO A 355 11.50 -15.47 16.69
N ALA A 356 12.33 -14.93 17.58
CA ALA A 356 11.91 -13.95 18.57
C ALA A 356 11.20 -12.72 17.95
N LYS A 357 11.75 -12.15 16.88
CA LYS A 357 11.13 -11.10 16.08
C LYS A 357 9.77 -11.50 15.47
N GLN A 358 9.64 -12.73 14.98
CA GLN A 358 8.36 -13.23 14.46
C GLN A 358 7.33 -13.33 15.57
N THR A 359 7.69 -13.91 16.73
CA THR A 359 6.79 -14.01 17.88
C THR A 359 6.28 -12.65 18.34
N ARG A 360 7.16 -11.64 18.44
CA ARG A 360 6.76 -10.27 18.81
C ARG A 360 5.83 -9.62 17.80
N LEU A 361 6.04 -9.89 16.50
CA LEU A 361 5.13 -9.41 15.46
C LEU A 361 3.73 -10.02 15.62
N LEU A 362 3.66 -11.33 15.86
CA LEU A 362 2.37 -12.02 16.07
C LEU A 362 1.68 -11.51 17.35
N GLN A 363 2.43 -11.27 18.42
CA GLN A 363 1.92 -10.68 19.66
C GLN A 363 1.36 -9.26 19.44
N LEU A 364 2.05 -8.43 18.66
CA LEU A 364 1.53 -7.12 18.27
C LEU A 364 0.22 -7.25 17.49
N TRP A 365 0.14 -8.21 16.58
CA TRP A 365 -1.09 -8.47 15.82
C TRP A 365 -2.23 -8.92 16.73
N ASP A 366 -1.97 -9.78 17.72
CA ASP A 366 -2.97 -10.17 18.73
C ASP A 366 -3.45 -8.97 19.55
N GLU A 367 -2.51 -8.11 19.97
CA GLU A 367 -2.77 -6.92 20.78
C GLU A 367 -3.72 -5.93 20.09
N ILE A 368 -3.61 -5.77 18.77
CA ILE A 368 -4.53 -4.94 17.97
C ILE A 368 -5.65 -5.74 17.32
N ARG A 369 -5.78 -7.04 17.65
CA ARG A 369 -6.76 -7.99 17.08
C ARG A 369 -6.71 -8.11 15.55
N LEU A 370 -5.52 -7.96 14.97
CA LEU A 370 -5.27 -8.21 13.55
C LEU A 370 -5.20 -9.73 13.29
N PRO A 371 -6.14 -10.33 12.56
CA PRO A 371 -6.21 -11.78 12.43
C PRO A 371 -5.06 -12.37 11.60
N HIS A 372 -4.52 -13.50 12.04
CA HIS A 372 -3.50 -14.28 11.33
C HIS A 372 -3.72 -15.78 11.57
N ASP A 373 -3.18 -16.64 10.68
CA ASP A 373 -3.37 -18.10 10.73
C ASP A 373 -2.03 -18.84 10.85
N LYS A 374 -1.94 -19.83 11.74
CA LYS A 374 -0.74 -20.65 11.99
C LYS A 374 -0.11 -21.20 10.71
N ALA A 375 -0.95 -21.71 9.79
CA ALA A 375 -0.49 -22.39 8.58
C ALA A 375 0.32 -21.49 7.62
N LYS A 376 0.30 -20.17 7.81
CA LYS A 376 1.00 -19.21 6.97
C LYS A 376 2.15 -18.49 7.68
N GLN A 377 2.44 -18.87 8.92
CA GLN A 377 3.56 -18.35 9.69
C GLN A 377 4.74 -19.29 9.53
N GLU A 378 5.66 -18.90 8.65
CA GLU A 378 6.75 -19.75 8.17
C GLU A 378 8.09 -19.20 8.62
N PHE A 379 9.03 -20.09 8.95
CA PHE A 379 10.43 -19.75 9.15
C PHE A 379 11.30 -20.94 8.78
N GLY A 380 12.54 -20.67 8.38
CA GLY A 380 13.42 -21.71 7.89
C GLY A 380 14.88 -21.29 7.71
N CYS A 381 15.69 -22.34 7.56
CA CYS A 381 17.12 -22.32 7.34
C CYS A 381 17.41 -23.17 6.08
N PRO A 382 18.45 -22.86 5.27
CA PRO A 382 19.49 -21.86 5.51
C PRO A 382 19.37 -20.58 4.67
N LEU A 383 19.82 -19.47 5.28
CA LEU A 383 20.46 -18.35 4.57
C LEU A 383 21.97 -18.50 4.65
#